data_AF-A0A1F3LCV4-F1
#
_entry.id   AF-A0A1F3LCV4-F1
#
_cell.length_a   1.000
_cell.length_b   1.000
_cell.length_c   1.000
_cell.angle_alpha   90.00
_cell.angle_beta   90.00
_cell.angle_gamma   90.00
#
_symmetry.space_group_name_H-M   'P 1'
#
loop_
_entity.id
_entity.type
_entity.pdbx_description
1 polymer ?
#
loop_
_entity_poly.entity_id
_entity_poly.type
_entity_poly.pdbx_seq_one_letter_code
_entity_poly.pdbx_strand_id
1 'polypeptide(L)'
;MKESNKESALIVNDGVEQPPVINPYFPNFYKKNKVRTLSVKEYVDGILAGNTAILSQAITLIESSRNETRDKARQIIEACQPHTVKSMRIGITGVPGAGKSTFIEAFGGLITGTGHKLAVLAIDPSSEKSKGSILGDKTRMETLCADPNAFIRPSPTGGSLGGVARKTRESIVLCEAAGFDVIFIETVGVGQSETTVHSMTDFFLLLMLSGAGDELQGIKRGIMEMSDLIAITKTDGTNIDKATLAKALYSNALHLFPPTESGWVPTAITTSAVTKAGLQDVLDKINQYFKLTEANGYYLHNRREQSRFWMYETINEELKNRFYEDDMIKQKLAEYEEMVLDGRIGSFTAATEVLKFYKKL
;
A
#
# COMPACT_ATOMS: atom_id res chain seq x y z
N MET A 1 70.89 17.62 51.87
CA MET A 1 69.76 16.78 52.35
C MET A 1 69.08 16.16 51.13
N LYS A 2 68.64 14.92 51.28
CA LYS A 2 68.18 13.94 50.28
C LYS A 2 67.01 14.43 49.40
N GLU A 3 66.93 13.88 48.18
CA GLU A 3 65.76 13.21 47.54
C GLU A 3 66.18 12.74 46.13
N SER A 4 66.68 11.52 45.93
CA SER A 4 66.02 10.20 45.80
C SER A 4 65.13 10.02 44.54
N ASN A 5 65.70 9.27 43.59
CA ASN A 5 65.12 8.38 42.56
C ASN A 5 63.59 8.32 42.40
N LYS A 6 63.15 8.47 41.15
CA LYS A 6 62.12 7.59 40.57
C LYS A 6 62.58 7.07 39.21
N GLU A 7 63.14 5.86 39.22
CA GLU A 7 63.18 4.99 38.05
C GLU A 7 61.73 4.61 37.71
N SER A 8 61.29 4.90 36.49
CA SER A 8 60.01 4.44 35.95
C SER A 8 60.29 3.17 35.14
N ALA A 9 59.80 2.02 35.60
CA ALA A 9 59.99 0.69 35.01
C ALA A 9 59.04 0.38 33.85
N LEU A 10 58.70 1.36 33.01
CA LEU A 10 57.78 1.18 31.88
C LEU A 10 58.51 1.43 30.55
N ILE A 11 58.77 0.35 29.81
CA ILE A 11 59.16 0.40 28.40
C ILE A 11 57.87 0.55 27.60
N VAL A 12 57.64 1.73 27.01
CA VAL A 12 56.53 1.98 26.10
C VAL A 12 56.97 1.55 24.70
N ASN A 13 56.35 0.49 24.17
CA ASN A 13 56.51 0.13 22.76
C ASN A 13 55.67 1.07 21.90
N ASP A 14 56.20 1.47 20.73
CA ASP A 14 55.45 2.26 19.75
C ASP A 14 54.17 1.52 19.34
N GLY A 15 53.05 2.25 19.35
CA GLY A 15 51.74 1.72 19.01
C GLY A 15 51.70 1.26 17.56
N VAL A 16 51.02 0.14 17.32
CA VAL A 16 50.77 -0.38 15.96
C VAL A 16 49.93 0.64 15.18
N GLU A 17 50.31 0.93 13.93
CA GLU A 17 49.54 1.81 13.05
C GLU A 17 48.07 1.37 13.02
N GLN A 18 47.17 2.32 13.25
CA GLN A 18 45.75 2.02 13.22
C GLN A 18 45.36 1.55 11.82
N PRO A 19 44.67 0.39 11.71
CA PRO A 19 44.18 -0.04 10.42
C PRO A 19 43.21 1.00 9.86
N PRO A 20 43.15 1.15 8.53
CA PRO A 20 42.32 2.16 7.89
C PRO A 20 40.86 1.97 8.30
N VAL A 21 40.22 3.09 8.69
CA VAL A 21 38.81 3.15 9.11
C VAL A 21 37.85 2.71 8.00
N ILE A 22 38.32 2.76 6.74
CA ILE A 22 37.57 2.40 5.55
C ILE A 22 38.35 1.29 4.84
N ASN A 23 37.66 0.20 4.49
CA ASN A 23 38.28 -0.92 3.79
C ASN A 23 38.95 -0.42 2.48
N PRO A 24 40.27 -0.53 2.31
CA PRO A 24 40.99 0.02 1.16
C PRO A 24 40.62 -0.63 -0.18
N TYR A 25 39.88 -1.75 -0.17
CA TYR A 25 39.34 -2.41 -1.36
C TYR A 25 37.93 -1.91 -1.77
N PHE A 26 37.28 -1.05 -0.98
CA PHE A 26 35.95 -0.47 -1.29
C PHE A 26 35.84 0.18 -2.69
N PRO A 27 36.84 0.97 -3.16
CA PRO A 27 36.73 1.66 -4.45
C PRO A 27 36.64 0.71 -5.66
N ASN A 28 37.26 -0.47 -5.56
CA ASN A 28 37.27 -1.47 -6.63
C ASN A 28 35.94 -2.23 -6.74
N PHE A 29 35.16 -2.29 -5.66
CA PHE A 29 33.84 -2.92 -5.64
C PHE A 29 32.80 -2.12 -6.45
N TYR A 30 32.81 -0.79 -6.33
CA TYR A 30 31.90 0.09 -7.05
C TYR A 30 32.19 0.19 -8.56
N LYS A 31 33.47 0.11 -8.97
CA LYS A 31 33.83 0.12 -10.39
C LYS A 31 33.44 -1.18 -11.13
N LYS A 32 33.46 -2.33 -10.44
CA LYS A 32 33.04 -3.62 -11.03
C LYS A 32 31.52 -3.81 -11.06
N ASN A 33 30.80 -3.24 -10.09
CA ASN A 33 29.34 -3.38 -9.98
C ASN A 33 28.61 -2.09 -10.39
N LYS A 34 28.90 -1.54 -11.57
CA LYS A 34 28.03 -0.53 -12.16
C LYS A 34 26.71 -1.23 -12.49
N VAL A 35 25.70 -1.06 -11.63
CA VAL A 35 24.38 -1.70 -11.76
C VAL A 35 23.88 -1.43 -13.16
N ARG A 36 23.77 -2.47 -13.98
CA ARG A 36 23.25 -2.39 -15.35
C ARG A 36 21.84 -1.84 -15.27
N THR A 37 21.62 -0.65 -15.83
CA THR A 37 20.29 -0.07 -15.94
C THR A 37 19.52 -0.85 -17.02
N LEU A 38 18.49 -1.59 -16.63
CA LEU A 38 17.64 -2.32 -17.57
C LEU A 38 16.91 -1.34 -18.50
N SER A 39 16.78 -1.68 -19.77
CA SER A 39 15.92 -0.98 -20.74
C SER A 39 14.44 -1.22 -20.44
N VAL A 40 13.55 -0.41 -21.02
CA VAL A 40 12.09 -0.60 -20.88
C VAL A 40 11.68 -2.00 -21.34
N LYS A 41 12.22 -2.47 -22.47
CA LYS A 41 11.96 -3.80 -22.99
C LYS A 41 12.39 -4.91 -22.02
N GLU A 42 13.58 -4.81 -21.42
CA GLU A 42 14.05 -5.80 -20.43
C GLU A 42 13.16 -5.84 -19.18
N TYR A 43 12.61 -4.68 -18.74
CA TYR A 43 11.61 -4.66 -17.67
C TYR A 43 10.33 -5.37 -18.08
N VAL A 44 9.79 -5.04 -19.26
CA VAL A 44 8.54 -5.63 -19.76
C VAL A 44 8.70 -7.14 -19.93
N ASP A 45 9.72 -7.60 -20.65
CA ASP A 45 9.98 -9.02 -20.89
C ASP A 45 10.13 -9.79 -19.56
N GLY A 46 10.81 -9.19 -18.57
CA GLY A 46 10.96 -9.78 -17.24
C GLY A 46 9.66 -9.85 -16.44
N ILE A 47 8.84 -8.80 -16.49
CA ILE A 47 7.51 -8.76 -15.85
C ILE A 47 6.62 -9.84 -16.45
N LEU A 48 6.52 -9.90 -17.79
CA LEU A 48 5.69 -10.88 -18.50
C LEU A 48 6.16 -12.32 -18.27
N ALA A 49 7.45 -12.53 -18.02
CA ALA A 49 8.01 -13.81 -17.62
C ALA A 49 7.75 -14.18 -16.14
N GLY A 50 7.08 -13.32 -15.38
CA GLY A 50 6.78 -13.53 -13.96
C GLY A 50 7.98 -13.33 -13.03
N ASN A 51 9.02 -12.61 -13.45
CA ASN A 51 10.21 -12.36 -12.63
C ASN A 51 9.91 -11.33 -11.53
N THR A 52 9.71 -11.80 -10.30
CA THR A 52 9.37 -10.97 -9.13
C THR A 52 10.44 -9.95 -8.76
N ALA A 53 11.71 -10.21 -9.06
CA ALA A 53 12.79 -9.25 -8.83
C ALA A 53 12.70 -8.06 -9.80
N ILE A 54 12.43 -8.34 -11.08
CA ILE A 54 12.22 -7.29 -12.10
C ILE A 54 10.92 -6.52 -11.81
N LEU A 55 9.85 -7.22 -11.44
CA LEU A 55 8.60 -6.59 -10.99
C LEU A 55 8.84 -5.62 -9.82
N SER A 56 9.57 -6.06 -8.78
CA SER A 56 9.89 -5.19 -7.64
C SER A 56 10.73 -3.97 -8.03
N GLN A 57 11.65 -4.12 -8.99
CA GLN A 57 12.44 -2.99 -9.49
C GLN A 57 11.58 -2.01 -10.31
N ALA A 58 10.68 -2.52 -11.14
CA ALA A 58 9.74 -1.69 -11.91
C ALA A 58 8.79 -0.91 -10.99
N ILE A 59 8.25 -1.55 -9.95
CA ILE A 59 7.46 -0.87 -8.92
C ILE A 59 8.30 0.20 -8.20
N THR A 60 9.58 -0.07 -7.94
CA THR A 60 10.47 0.95 -7.35
C THR A 60 10.66 2.17 -8.28
N LEU A 61 10.61 2.00 -9.61
CA LEU A 61 10.61 3.12 -10.56
C LEU A 61 9.31 3.93 -10.46
N ILE A 62 8.16 3.26 -10.35
CA ILE A 62 6.85 3.91 -10.12
C ILE A 62 6.85 4.75 -8.85
N GLU A 63 7.42 4.23 -7.78
CA GLU A 63 7.43 4.90 -6.48
C GLU A 63 8.40 6.09 -6.40
N SER A 64 9.33 6.18 -7.36
CA SER A 64 10.37 7.20 -7.40
C SER A 64 9.82 8.61 -7.67
N SER A 65 10.36 9.61 -6.98
CA SER A 65 10.05 11.02 -7.20
C SER A 65 10.94 11.70 -8.25
N ARG A 66 11.92 10.99 -8.84
CA ARG A 66 12.85 11.57 -9.81
C ARG A 66 12.19 11.68 -11.18
N ASN A 67 12.34 12.81 -11.87
CA ASN A 67 11.73 13.03 -13.19
C ASN A 67 12.21 12.00 -14.23
N GLU A 68 13.50 11.68 -14.26
CA GLU A 68 14.08 10.70 -15.19
C GLU A 68 13.49 9.29 -15.07
N THR A 69 13.03 8.90 -13.87
CA THR A 69 12.44 7.58 -13.63
C THR A 69 10.94 7.56 -13.93
N ARG A 70 10.24 8.69 -13.84
CA ARG A 70 8.80 8.81 -14.14
C ARG A 70 8.46 8.45 -15.57
N ASP A 71 9.19 9.00 -16.55
CA ASP A 71 8.94 8.71 -17.98
C ASP A 71 9.14 7.23 -18.31
N LYS A 72 10.17 6.63 -17.72
CA LYS A 72 10.48 5.22 -17.89
C LYS A 72 9.42 4.32 -17.26
N ALA A 73 8.97 4.64 -16.05
CA ALA A 73 7.89 3.93 -15.37
C ALA A 73 6.60 3.95 -16.21
N ARG A 74 6.25 5.12 -16.76
CA ARG A 74 5.10 5.29 -17.65
C ARG A 74 5.19 4.40 -18.89
N GLN A 75 6.34 4.39 -19.58
CA GLN A 75 6.54 3.54 -20.76
C GLN A 75 6.42 2.04 -20.42
N ILE A 76 6.90 1.61 -19.25
CA ILE A 76 6.76 0.23 -18.78
C ILE A 76 5.29 -0.11 -18.54
N ILE A 77 4.55 0.76 -17.82
CA ILE A 77 3.12 0.55 -17.54
C ILE A 77 2.31 0.47 -18.83
N GLU A 78 2.49 1.42 -19.75
CA GLU A 78 1.80 1.45 -21.04
C GLU A 78 2.08 0.18 -21.87
N ALA A 79 3.32 -0.30 -21.86
CA ALA A 79 3.69 -1.54 -22.55
C ALA A 79 3.15 -2.80 -21.87
N CYS A 80 2.99 -2.81 -20.55
CA CYS A 80 2.43 -3.93 -19.79
C CYS A 80 0.90 -4.00 -19.82
N GLN A 81 0.21 -2.87 -20.01
CA GLN A 81 -1.25 -2.78 -19.93
C GLN A 81 -2.02 -3.77 -20.84
N PRO A 82 -1.61 -4.01 -22.11
CA PRO A 82 -2.27 -5.00 -22.98
C PRO A 82 -2.12 -6.45 -22.52
N HIS A 83 -1.18 -6.73 -21.62
CA HIS A 83 -0.84 -8.07 -21.13
C HIS A 83 -1.41 -8.39 -19.75
N THR A 84 -2.24 -7.49 -19.19
CA THR A 84 -2.88 -7.70 -17.90
C THR A 84 -3.81 -8.91 -17.93
N VAL A 85 -3.70 -9.78 -16.92
CA VAL A 85 -4.62 -10.91 -16.75
C VAL A 85 -5.91 -10.46 -16.05
N LYS A 86 -6.96 -11.27 -16.20
CA LYS A 86 -8.15 -11.16 -15.36
C LYS A 86 -7.77 -11.48 -13.92
N SER A 87 -8.20 -10.63 -12.99
CA SER A 87 -7.78 -10.69 -11.59
C SER A 87 -8.94 -10.42 -10.64
N MET A 88 -8.80 -10.87 -9.40
CA MET A 88 -9.62 -10.48 -8.24
C MET A 88 -8.85 -9.42 -7.44
N ARG A 89 -9.31 -8.16 -7.45
CA ARG A 89 -8.73 -7.10 -6.61
C ARG A 89 -9.52 -7.00 -5.31
N ILE A 90 -8.91 -7.35 -4.20
CA ILE A 90 -9.56 -7.44 -2.89
C ILE A 90 -8.95 -6.41 -1.94
N GLY A 91 -9.75 -5.43 -1.52
CA GLY A 91 -9.38 -4.49 -0.48
C GLY A 91 -9.54 -5.13 0.88
N ILE A 92 -8.51 -5.06 1.73
CA ILE A 92 -8.55 -5.61 3.09
C ILE A 92 -8.26 -4.49 4.08
N THR A 93 -9.23 -4.21 4.93
CA THR A 93 -9.10 -3.25 6.03
C THR A 93 -9.57 -3.88 7.34
N GLY A 94 -9.31 -3.21 8.45
CA GLY A 94 -9.77 -3.67 9.75
C GLY A 94 -9.29 -2.77 10.88
N VAL A 95 -10.00 -2.82 11.99
CA VAL A 95 -9.64 -2.06 13.19
C VAL A 95 -8.25 -2.49 13.71
N PRO A 96 -7.48 -1.57 14.32
CA PRO A 96 -6.20 -1.92 14.95
C PRO A 96 -6.38 -3.12 15.89
N GLY A 97 -5.52 -4.12 15.75
CA GLY A 97 -5.59 -5.35 16.56
C GLY A 97 -6.53 -6.43 16.04
N ALA A 98 -7.28 -6.22 14.95
CA ALA A 98 -8.11 -7.25 14.30
C ALA A 98 -7.32 -8.43 13.70
N GLY A 99 -6.00 -8.47 13.84
CA GLY A 99 -5.18 -9.59 13.35
C GLY A 99 -5.04 -9.62 11.82
N LYS A 100 -5.17 -8.48 11.14
CA LYS A 100 -5.12 -8.36 9.68
C LYS A 100 -3.90 -9.01 9.02
N SER A 101 -2.68 -8.75 9.51
CA SER A 101 -1.47 -9.36 8.92
C SER A 101 -1.47 -10.89 9.08
N THR A 102 -1.88 -11.40 10.25
CA THR A 102 -2.04 -12.83 10.50
C THR A 102 -3.13 -13.45 9.63
N PHE A 103 -4.23 -12.72 9.41
CA PHE A 103 -5.30 -13.12 8.50
C PHE A 103 -4.79 -13.19 7.06
N ILE A 104 -4.10 -12.16 6.57
CA ILE A 104 -3.57 -12.12 5.20
C ILE A 104 -2.54 -13.22 4.97
N GLU A 105 -1.69 -13.52 5.97
CA GLU A 105 -0.76 -14.64 5.87
C GLU A 105 -1.50 -15.98 5.74
N ALA A 106 -2.43 -16.28 6.66
CA ALA A 106 -3.16 -17.54 6.64
C ALA A 106 -4.08 -17.69 5.42
N PHE A 107 -4.78 -16.61 5.05
CA PHE A 107 -5.70 -16.57 3.92
C PHE A 107 -4.93 -16.56 2.59
N GLY A 108 -3.81 -15.85 2.53
CA GLY A 108 -2.93 -15.85 1.37
C GLY A 108 -2.36 -17.23 1.09
N GLY A 109 -1.94 -17.96 2.12
CA GLY A 109 -1.49 -19.35 1.99
C GLY A 109 -2.60 -20.32 1.54
N LEU A 110 -3.87 -20.06 1.91
CA LEU A 110 -5.00 -20.82 1.37
C LEU A 110 -5.16 -20.55 -0.14
N ILE A 111 -5.09 -19.28 -0.56
CA ILE A 111 -5.23 -18.88 -1.96
C ILE A 111 -4.11 -19.47 -2.82
N THR A 112 -2.85 -19.32 -2.43
CA THR A 112 -1.74 -19.90 -3.18
C THR A 112 -1.79 -21.43 -3.18
N GLY A 113 -2.25 -22.04 -2.08
CA GLY A 113 -2.52 -23.47 -1.99
C GLY A 113 -3.60 -23.99 -2.96
N THR A 114 -4.49 -23.12 -3.45
CA THR A 114 -5.47 -23.44 -4.49
C THR A 114 -4.97 -23.21 -5.93
N GLY A 115 -3.69 -22.83 -6.09
CA GLY A 115 -3.04 -22.66 -7.40
C GLY A 115 -3.05 -21.23 -7.95
N HIS A 116 -3.61 -20.26 -7.20
CA HIS A 116 -3.59 -18.85 -7.57
C HIS A 116 -2.23 -18.20 -7.29
N LYS A 117 -1.92 -17.13 -8.03
CA LYS A 117 -0.78 -16.25 -7.78
C LYS A 117 -1.25 -14.99 -7.06
N LEU A 118 -0.74 -14.77 -5.86
CA LEU A 118 -1.18 -13.69 -4.98
C LEU A 118 -0.16 -12.53 -4.93
N ALA A 119 -0.60 -11.32 -5.24
CA ALA A 119 0.13 -10.09 -4.91
C ALA A 119 -0.50 -9.42 -3.69
N VAL A 120 0.30 -8.93 -2.74
CA VAL A 120 -0.13 -8.14 -1.59
C VAL A 120 0.54 -6.77 -1.65
N LEU A 121 -0.26 -5.72 -1.81
CA LEU A 121 0.15 -4.32 -1.89
C LEU A 121 -0.36 -3.59 -0.65
N ALA A 122 0.54 -3.06 0.17
CA ALA A 122 0.15 -2.26 1.33
C ALA A 122 0.01 -0.77 0.97
N ILE A 123 -0.90 -0.06 1.63
CA ILE A 123 -1.06 1.39 1.55
C ILE A 123 -1.01 1.96 2.98
N ASP A 124 0.01 2.76 3.25
CA ASP A 124 0.22 3.48 4.51
C ASP A 124 0.32 4.99 4.25
N PRO A 125 -0.73 5.78 4.58
CA PRO A 125 -0.69 7.23 4.47
C PRO A 125 0.34 7.88 5.39
N SER A 126 0.70 7.22 6.50
CA SER A 126 1.67 7.74 7.47
C SER A 126 3.13 7.62 6.99
N SER A 127 3.34 6.93 5.85
CA SER A 127 4.63 6.79 5.18
C SER A 127 5.30 8.13 4.80
N GLU A 128 4.53 9.23 4.72
CA GLU A 128 5.06 10.59 4.58
C GLU A 128 6.03 10.96 5.72
N LYS A 129 5.73 10.56 6.96
CA LYS A 129 6.56 10.86 8.14
C LYS A 129 7.69 9.85 8.33
N SER A 130 7.43 8.57 8.06
CA SER A 130 8.40 7.49 8.29
C SER A 130 9.37 7.27 7.12
N LYS A 131 9.18 7.96 5.99
CA LYS A 131 9.88 7.71 4.71
C LYS A 131 9.71 6.25 4.23
N GLY A 132 8.54 5.69 4.55
CA GLY A 132 8.07 4.31 4.34
C GLY A 132 8.82 3.21 5.08
N SER A 133 8.28 2.01 4.98
CA SER A 133 8.72 0.82 5.71
C SER A 133 9.45 -0.11 4.74
N ILE A 134 10.78 -0.18 4.84
CA ILE A 134 11.59 -1.06 3.98
C ILE A 134 11.39 -2.54 4.37
N LEU A 135 11.11 -2.82 5.66
CA LEU A 135 11.12 -4.18 6.23
C LEU A 135 9.90 -4.52 7.11
N GLY A 136 9.23 -3.53 7.70
CA GLY A 136 8.31 -3.73 8.82
C GLY A 136 7.02 -4.49 8.50
N ASP A 137 6.59 -4.49 7.23
CA ASP A 137 5.41 -5.26 6.79
C ASP A 137 5.78 -6.67 6.30
N LYS A 138 6.98 -6.86 5.73
CA LYS A 138 7.46 -8.19 5.31
C LYS A 138 7.76 -9.11 6.51
N THR A 139 8.26 -8.58 7.62
CA THR A 139 8.52 -9.37 8.83
C THR A 139 7.26 -9.86 9.55
N ARG A 140 6.06 -9.42 9.15
CA ARG A 140 4.78 -9.82 9.75
C ARG A 140 4.09 -10.98 9.02
N MET A 141 4.62 -11.40 7.87
CA MET A 141 4.06 -12.45 7.01
C MET A 141 5.19 -13.42 6.62
N GLU A 142 5.74 -14.12 7.61
CA GLU A 142 6.96 -14.93 7.48
C GLU A 142 6.83 -16.05 6.45
N THR A 143 5.72 -16.78 6.48
CA THR A 143 5.48 -17.94 5.61
C THR A 143 5.11 -17.52 4.19
N LEU A 144 4.23 -16.52 4.06
CA LEU A 144 3.77 -16.03 2.77
C LEU A 144 4.91 -15.33 2.00
N CYS A 145 5.86 -14.68 2.68
CA CYS A 145 7.04 -14.10 2.03
C CYS A 145 7.95 -15.13 1.34
N ALA A 146 7.89 -16.39 1.76
CA ALA A 146 8.70 -17.48 1.19
C ALA A 146 7.96 -18.27 0.09
N ASP A 147 6.67 -18.01 -0.11
CA ASP A 147 5.86 -18.70 -1.12
C ASP A 147 6.20 -18.18 -2.53
N PRO A 148 6.64 -19.04 -3.46
CA PRO A 148 6.98 -18.62 -4.83
C PRO A 148 5.78 -18.09 -5.64
N ASN A 149 4.55 -18.39 -5.22
CA ASN A 149 3.32 -17.89 -5.83
C ASN A 149 2.82 -16.59 -5.16
N ALA A 150 3.51 -16.08 -4.14
CA ALA A 150 3.18 -14.84 -3.48
C ALA A 150 4.20 -13.73 -3.78
N PHE A 151 3.72 -12.49 -3.91
CA PHE A 151 4.54 -11.30 -4.03
C PHE A 151 4.04 -10.22 -3.08
N ILE A 152 4.91 -9.77 -2.17
CA ILE A 152 4.54 -8.77 -1.16
C ILE A 152 5.32 -7.48 -1.40
N ARG A 153 4.60 -6.38 -1.60
CA ARG A 153 5.14 -5.02 -1.73
C ARG A 153 4.65 -4.14 -0.57
N PRO A 154 5.56 -3.67 0.30
CA PRO A 154 5.24 -2.67 1.32
C PRO A 154 4.74 -1.36 0.71
N SER A 155 4.14 -0.49 1.55
CA SER A 155 3.62 0.79 1.09
C SER A 155 4.68 1.66 0.40
N PRO A 156 4.32 2.34 -0.71
CA PRO A 156 5.16 3.36 -1.32
C PRO A 156 5.61 4.41 -0.30
N THR A 157 6.77 5.03 -0.58
CA THR A 157 7.25 6.19 0.16
C THR A 157 6.73 7.49 -0.47
N GLY A 158 6.39 8.47 0.38
CA GLY A 158 6.36 9.90 0.06
C GLY A 158 5.19 10.40 -0.81
N GLY A 159 4.65 11.55 -0.40
CA GLY A 159 3.59 12.29 -1.08
C GLY A 159 2.23 12.12 -0.43
N SER A 160 1.27 12.98 -0.82
CA SER A 160 -0.09 12.94 -0.27
C SER A 160 -0.72 11.57 -0.49
N LEU A 161 -1.79 11.26 0.26
CA LEU A 161 -2.58 10.03 0.08
C LEU A 161 -2.88 9.72 -1.39
N GLY A 162 -3.18 10.74 -2.21
CA GLY A 162 -3.36 10.62 -3.66
C GLY A 162 -2.17 10.03 -4.40
N GLY A 163 -0.94 10.48 -4.12
CA GLY A 163 0.27 9.98 -4.79
C GLY A 163 0.62 8.55 -4.40
N VAL A 164 0.42 8.17 -3.13
CA VAL A 164 0.56 6.77 -2.69
C VAL A 164 -0.45 5.87 -3.40
N ALA A 165 -1.69 6.36 -3.54
CA ALA A 165 -2.75 5.62 -4.19
C ALA A 165 -2.52 5.44 -5.70
N ARG A 166 -2.07 6.50 -6.40
CA ARG A 166 -1.69 6.44 -7.82
C ARG A 166 -0.60 5.40 -8.06
N LYS A 167 0.48 5.45 -7.27
CA LYS A 167 1.59 4.47 -7.33
C LYS A 167 1.11 3.03 -7.11
N THR A 168 0.18 2.85 -6.17
CA THR A 168 -0.41 1.52 -5.91
C THR A 168 -1.26 1.06 -7.09
N ARG A 169 -2.06 1.94 -7.68
CA ARG A 169 -2.88 1.63 -8.86
C ARG A 169 -2.03 1.22 -10.07
N GLU A 170 -0.92 1.90 -10.30
CA GLU A 170 0.05 1.55 -11.34
C GLU A 170 0.74 0.21 -11.04
N SER A 171 1.03 -0.07 -9.76
CA SER A 171 1.61 -1.34 -9.33
C SER A 171 0.65 -2.52 -9.55
N ILE A 172 -0.67 -2.33 -9.37
CA ILE A 172 -1.69 -3.33 -9.70
C ILE A 172 -1.56 -3.76 -11.16
N VAL A 173 -1.40 -2.82 -12.10
CA VAL A 173 -1.24 -3.14 -13.54
C VAL A 173 0.00 -4.00 -13.78
N LEU A 174 1.13 -3.70 -13.13
CA LEU A 174 2.34 -4.51 -13.27
C LEU A 174 2.18 -5.91 -12.68
N CYS A 175 1.48 -6.06 -11.55
CA CYS A 175 1.16 -7.36 -10.96
C CYS A 175 0.26 -8.18 -11.89
N GLU A 176 -0.78 -7.57 -12.48
CA GLU A 176 -1.65 -8.25 -13.44
C GLU A 176 -0.87 -8.67 -14.70
N ALA A 177 0.04 -7.83 -15.20
CA ALA A 177 0.89 -8.19 -16.34
C ALA A 177 1.90 -9.30 -16.01
N ALA A 178 2.32 -9.43 -14.74
CA ALA A 178 3.15 -10.53 -14.26
C ALA A 178 2.38 -11.83 -14.01
N GLY A 179 1.07 -11.84 -14.26
CA GLY A 179 0.21 -13.01 -14.12
C GLY A 179 -0.30 -13.27 -12.70
N PHE A 180 -0.26 -12.27 -11.81
CA PHE A 180 -0.96 -12.35 -10.52
C PHE A 180 -2.46 -12.18 -10.75
N ASP A 181 -3.24 -13.22 -10.44
CA ASP A 181 -4.68 -13.27 -10.64
C ASP A 181 -5.46 -12.97 -9.35
N VAL A 182 -4.78 -12.86 -8.21
CA VAL A 182 -5.35 -12.32 -6.97
C VAL A 182 -4.46 -11.20 -6.45
N ILE A 183 -5.07 -10.05 -6.14
CA ILE A 183 -4.35 -8.87 -5.64
C ILE A 183 -5.03 -8.36 -4.38
N PHE A 184 -4.34 -8.47 -3.26
CA PHE A 184 -4.74 -7.85 -2.01
C PHE A 184 -4.21 -6.43 -1.93
N ILE A 185 -5.09 -5.50 -1.59
CA ILE A 185 -4.74 -4.11 -1.31
C ILE A 185 -5.07 -3.86 0.16
N GLU A 186 -4.05 -3.74 0.99
CA GLU A 186 -4.19 -3.62 2.43
C GLU A 186 -4.05 -2.17 2.90
N THR A 187 -4.95 -1.70 3.78
CA THR A 187 -4.71 -0.44 4.51
C THR A 187 -3.87 -0.68 5.77
N VAL A 188 -2.81 0.11 5.96
CA VAL A 188 -2.05 0.14 7.21
C VAL A 188 -2.59 1.27 8.09
N GLY A 189 -3.38 0.92 9.12
CA GLY A 189 -3.81 1.87 10.16
C GLY A 189 -5.21 2.49 9.98
N VAL A 190 -5.49 3.49 10.82
CA VAL A 190 -6.77 4.23 10.88
C VAL A 190 -6.67 5.54 10.09
N GLY A 191 -7.54 5.76 9.10
CA GLY A 191 -7.40 6.92 8.21
C GLY A 191 -8.58 7.23 7.27
N GLN A 192 -8.24 7.83 6.13
CA GLN A 192 -9.09 8.03 4.94
C GLN A 192 -8.64 7.08 3.79
N SER A 193 -7.74 6.14 4.08
CA SER A 193 -7.20 5.18 3.11
C SER A 193 -8.22 4.15 2.65
N GLU A 194 -9.28 3.93 3.42
CA GLU A 194 -10.32 2.94 3.18
C GLU A 194 -11.09 3.26 1.90
N THR A 195 -11.53 4.51 1.73
CA THR A 195 -12.20 4.98 0.50
C THR A 195 -11.29 4.86 -0.71
N THR A 196 -10.00 5.19 -0.52
CA THR A 196 -8.98 5.07 -1.57
C THR A 196 -8.80 3.61 -2.00
N VAL A 197 -8.67 2.68 -1.06
CA VAL A 197 -8.57 1.24 -1.34
C VAL A 197 -9.83 0.74 -2.02
N HIS A 198 -11.01 1.13 -1.55
CA HIS A 198 -12.28 0.78 -2.18
C HIS A 198 -12.33 1.24 -3.65
N SER A 199 -11.84 2.45 -3.95
CA SER A 199 -11.83 3.00 -5.33
C SER A 199 -10.89 2.29 -6.32
N MET A 200 -10.11 1.30 -5.88
CA MET A 200 -9.21 0.51 -6.73
C MET A 200 -9.40 -1.01 -6.61
N THR A 201 -10.44 -1.45 -5.90
CA THR A 201 -10.71 -2.87 -5.64
C THR A 201 -12.10 -3.29 -6.09
N ASP A 202 -12.26 -4.56 -6.43
CA ASP A 202 -13.55 -5.09 -6.86
C ASP A 202 -14.38 -5.56 -5.65
N PHE A 203 -13.71 -6.05 -4.60
CA PHE A 203 -14.33 -6.58 -3.40
C PHE A 203 -13.65 -6.00 -2.15
N PHE A 204 -14.43 -5.56 -1.16
CA PHE A 204 -13.92 -4.93 0.05
C PHE A 204 -14.24 -5.76 1.31
N LEU A 205 -13.18 -6.33 1.91
CA LEU A 205 -13.23 -7.17 3.10
C LEU A 205 -12.88 -6.36 4.35
N LEU A 206 -13.82 -6.29 5.29
CA LEU A 206 -13.64 -5.62 6.59
C LEU A 206 -13.39 -6.65 7.70
N LEU A 207 -12.22 -6.57 8.34
CA LEU A 207 -11.87 -7.41 9.49
C LEU A 207 -12.27 -6.75 10.80
N MET A 208 -13.02 -7.48 11.62
CA MET A 208 -13.55 -7.01 12.91
C MET A 208 -13.16 -7.97 14.03
N LEU A 209 -13.18 -7.48 15.29
CA LEU A 209 -13.01 -8.30 16.48
C LEU A 209 -14.37 -8.76 17.03
N SER A 210 -14.35 -9.83 17.82
CA SER A 210 -15.52 -10.41 18.47
C SER A 210 -16.08 -9.57 19.64
N GLY A 211 -15.34 -8.58 20.13
CA GLY A 211 -15.69 -7.75 21.29
C GLY A 211 -16.51 -6.48 21.00
N ALA A 212 -17.06 -6.35 19.79
CA ALA A 212 -17.42 -5.06 19.20
C ALA A 212 -18.78 -4.46 19.61
N GLY A 213 -19.30 -4.77 20.79
CA GLY A 213 -20.57 -4.20 21.28
C GLY A 213 -20.55 -2.67 21.36
N ASP A 214 -19.47 -2.10 21.91
CA ASP A 214 -19.24 -0.65 21.95
C ASP A 214 -18.41 -0.15 20.74
N GLU A 215 -17.68 -1.04 20.05
CA GLU A 215 -16.83 -0.67 18.90
C GLU A 215 -17.65 -0.36 17.63
N LEU A 216 -18.95 -0.68 17.59
CA LEU A 216 -19.85 -0.23 16.52
C LEU A 216 -19.86 1.31 16.40
N GLN A 217 -19.60 2.05 17.50
CA GLN A 217 -19.43 3.51 17.48
C GLN A 217 -18.07 3.96 16.92
N GLY A 218 -17.06 3.09 16.94
CA GLY A 218 -15.71 3.37 16.43
C GLY A 218 -15.55 3.13 14.93
N ILE A 219 -16.40 2.29 14.34
CA ILE A 219 -16.42 2.08 12.89
C ILE A 219 -17.21 3.22 12.26
N LYS A 220 -16.54 3.98 11.38
CA LYS A 220 -17.22 4.99 10.59
C LYS A 220 -18.29 4.30 9.74
N ARG A 221 -19.55 4.76 9.84
CA ARG A 221 -20.68 4.30 9.02
C ARG A 221 -20.31 4.07 7.55
N GLY A 222 -19.51 4.97 6.96
CA GLY A 222 -19.03 4.84 5.58
C GLY A 222 -18.17 3.60 5.30
N ILE A 223 -17.39 3.09 6.25
CA ILE A 223 -16.56 1.88 6.06
C ILE A 223 -17.45 0.63 6.02
N MET A 224 -18.49 0.58 6.85
CA MET A 224 -19.48 -0.51 6.80
C MET A 224 -20.27 -0.52 5.50
N GLU A 225 -20.67 0.67 5.02
CA GLU A 225 -21.40 0.82 3.75
C GLU A 225 -20.57 0.36 2.54
N MET A 226 -19.24 0.48 2.61
CA MET A 226 -18.32 0.00 1.56
C MET A 226 -18.01 -1.50 1.64
N SER A 227 -18.38 -2.20 2.72
CA SER A 227 -17.97 -3.60 2.91
C SER A 227 -18.86 -4.58 2.16
N ASP A 228 -18.27 -5.42 1.32
CA ASP A 228 -18.95 -6.55 0.67
C ASP A 228 -19.04 -7.77 1.59
N LEU A 229 -18.11 -7.85 2.55
CA LEU A 229 -18.07 -8.90 3.57
C LEU A 229 -17.38 -8.41 4.83
N ILE A 230 -17.95 -8.76 5.98
CA ILE A 230 -17.33 -8.57 7.28
C ILE A 230 -16.82 -9.92 7.80
N ALA A 231 -15.55 -10.01 8.15
CA ALA A 231 -14.97 -11.18 8.80
C ALA A 231 -14.65 -10.88 10.27
N ILE A 232 -15.36 -11.56 11.18
CA ILE A 232 -15.12 -11.52 12.62
C ILE A 232 -13.95 -12.43 12.93
N THR A 233 -12.78 -11.83 13.10
CA THR A 233 -11.51 -12.49 13.35
C THR A 233 -11.36 -12.95 14.80
N LYS A 234 -10.32 -13.77 15.05
CA LYS A 234 -10.01 -14.35 16.38
C LYS A 234 -11.19 -15.12 16.97
N THR A 235 -11.94 -15.82 16.11
CA THR A 235 -13.02 -16.72 16.53
C THR A 235 -12.43 -18.06 16.97
N ASP A 236 -11.77 -18.06 18.12
CA ASP A 236 -11.12 -19.22 18.73
C ASP A 236 -11.25 -19.18 20.27
N GLY A 237 -11.14 -20.35 20.90
CA GLY A 237 -11.21 -20.51 22.35
C GLY A 237 -12.47 -19.88 22.96
N THR A 238 -12.29 -18.99 23.93
CA THR A 238 -13.38 -18.32 24.66
C THR A 238 -14.06 -17.19 23.87
N ASN A 239 -13.60 -16.89 22.65
CA ASN A 239 -14.17 -15.84 21.82
C ASN A 239 -15.30 -16.32 20.89
N ILE A 240 -15.54 -17.64 20.79
CA ILE A 240 -16.50 -18.22 19.84
C ILE A 240 -17.91 -17.66 20.03
N ASP A 241 -18.40 -17.62 21.27
CA ASP A 241 -19.75 -17.14 21.56
C ASP A 241 -19.91 -15.64 21.26
N LYS A 242 -18.90 -14.84 21.64
CA LYS A 242 -18.86 -13.39 21.37
C LYS A 242 -18.82 -13.11 19.87
N ALA A 243 -18.01 -13.86 19.13
CA ALA A 243 -17.89 -13.73 17.68
C ALA A 243 -19.18 -14.10 16.97
N THR A 244 -19.88 -15.13 17.45
CA THR A 244 -21.18 -15.55 16.91
C THR A 244 -22.24 -14.47 17.11
N LEU A 245 -22.28 -13.85 18.30
CA LEU A 245 -23.15 -12.70 18.57
C LEU A 245 -22.80 -11.53 17.66
N ALA A 246 -21.52 -11.18 17.54
CA ALA A 246 -21.06 -10.09 16.67
C ALA A 246 -21.45 -10.34 15.21
N LYS A 247 -21.25 -11.56 14.70
CA LYS A 247 -21.68 -11.96 13.34
C LYS A 247 -23.17 -11.69 13.13
N ALA A 248 -24.02 -12.07 14.08
CA ALA A 248 -25.46 -11.84 13.98
C ALA A 248 -25.79 -10.34 13.98
N LEU A 249 -25.18 -9.56 14.87
CA LEU A 249 -25.36 -8.11 14.94
C LEU A 249 -24.96 -7.41 13.64
N TYR A 250 -23.77 -7.72 13.10
CA TYR A 250 -23.29 -7.12 11.86
C TYR A 250 -24.10 -7.55 10.65
N SER A 251 -24.50 -8.82 10.56
CA SER A 251 -25.35 -9.29 9.46
C SER A 251 -26.68 -8.55 9.46
N ASN A 252 -27.31 -8.38 10.64
CA ASN A 252 -28.56 -7.62 10.77
C ASN A 252 -28.38 -6.15 10.42
N ALA A 253 -27.29 -5.52 10.86
CA ALA A 253 -26.99 -4.12 10.55
C ALA A 253 -26.78 -3.89 9.05
N LEU A 254 -26.09 -4.82 8.36
CA LEU A 254 -25.84 -4.72 6.92
C LEU A 254 -27.14 -4.75 6.10
N HIS A 255 -28.16 -5.49 6.57
CA HIS A 255 -29.47 -5.51 5.92
C HIS A 255 -30.27 -4.20 6.04
N LEU A 256 -29.85 -3.27 6.91
CA LEU A 256 -30.50 -1.97 7.07
C LEU A 256 -29.97 -0.93 6.06
N PHE A 257 -28.86 -1.21 5.39
CA PHE A 257 -28.33 -0.35 4.34
C PHE A 257 -29.08 -0.53 3.02
N PRO A 258 -29.08 0.49 2.15
CA PRO A 258 -29.63 0.35 0.81
C PRO A 258 -28.96 -0.81 0.05
N PRO A 259 -29.67 -1.46 -0.88
CA PRO A 259 -29.07 -2.46 -1.75
C PRO A 259 -27.83 -1.92 -2.46
N THR A 260 -26.79 -2.75 -2.56
CA THR A 260 -25.57 -2.39 -3.30
C THR A 260 -25.86 -2.33 -4.79
N GLU A 261 -25.15 -1.45 -5.52
CA GLU A 261 -25.28 -1.35 -6.98
C GLU A 261 -24.90 -2.66 -7.70
N SER A 262 -24.06 -3.49 -7.06
CA SER A 262 -23.65 -4.80 -7.58
C SER A 262 -24.76 -5.85 -7.50
N GLY A 263 -25.82 -5.60 -6.75
CA GLY A 263 -26.84 -6.58 -6.39
C GLY A 263 -26.37 -7.61 -5.35
N TRP A 264 -25.15 -7.48 -4.84
CA TRP A 264 -24.64 -8.30 -3.74
C TRP A 264 -25.31 -7.91 -2.42
N VAL A 265 -25.54 -8.89 -1.56
CA VAL A 265 -26.06 -8.67 -0.21
C VAL A 265 -24.92 -8.92 0.78
N PRO A 266 -24.33 -7.87 1.35
CA PRO A 266 -23.25 -8.01 2.32
C PRO A 266 -23.68 -8.83 3.54
N THR A 267 -22.73 -9.55 4.12
CA THR A 267 -22.97 -10.37 5.31
C THR A 267 -21.74 -10.42 6.20
N ALA A 268 -21.87 -11.02 7.38
CA ALA A 268 -20.75 -11.28 8.27
C ALA A 268 -20.48 -12.78 8.41
N ILE A 269 -19.20 -13.14 8.54
CA ILE A 269 -18.74 -14.50 8.82
C ILE A 269 -17.70 -14.49 9.92
N THR A 270 -17.54 -15.61 10.62
CA THR A 270 -16.53 -15.79 11.66
C THR A 270 -15.31 -16.49 11.11
N THR A 271 -14.12 -16.07 11.54
CA THR A 271 -12.86 -16.69 11.12
C THR A 271 -11.82 -16.69 12.24
N SER A 272 -10.91 -17.66 12.20
CA SER A 272 -9.68 -17.66 12.97
C SER A 272 -8.51 -18.01 12.05
N ALA A 273 -7.53 -17.10 11.97
CA ALA A 273 -6.30 -17.35 11.25
C ALA A 273 -5.44 -18.45 11.92
N VAL A 274 -5.57 -18.61 13.25
CA VAL A 274 -4.80 -19.60 14.04
C VAL A 274 -5.30 -21.01 13.78
N THR A 275 -6.61 -21.23 13.84
CA THR A 275 -7.22 -22.55 13.61
C THR A 275 -7.55 -22.80 12.14
N LYS A 276 -7.41 -21.78 11.29
CA LYS A 276 -7.83 -21.73 9.88
C LYS A 276 -9.34 -21.89 9.65
N ALA A 277 -10.14 -21.94 10.72
CA ALA A 277 -11.58 -22.05 10.63
C ALA A 277 -12.19 -20.80 9.94
N GLY A 278 -13.19 -21.03 9.08
CA GLY A 278 -13.91 -19.99 8.36
C GLY A 278 -13.14 -19.30 7.23
N LEU A 279 -11.84 -19.59 7.01
CA LEU A 279 -11.09 -19.01 5.89
C LEU A 279 -11.62 -19.49 4.54
N GLN A 280 -12.02 -20.77 4.44
CA GLN A 280 -12.67 -21.30 3.24
C GLN A 280 -14.01 -20.60 2.98
N ASP A 281 -14.79 -20.35 4.02
CA ASP A 281 -16.08 -19.65 3.88
C ASP A 281 -15.89 -18.21 3.35
N VAL A 282 -14.80 -17.53 3.75
CA VAL A 282 -14.42 -16.22 3.18
C VAL A 282 -14.17 -16.36 1.68
N LEU A 283 -13.34 -17.32 1.27
CA LEU A 283 -13.00 -17.55 -0.13
C LEU A 283 -14.24 -17.88 -0.97
N ASP A 284 -15.12 -18.72 -0.44
CA ASP A 284 -16.37 -19.11 -1.11
C ASP A 284 -17.30 -17.91 -1.31
N LYS A 285 -17.37 -16.99 -0.33
CA LYS A 285 -18.14 -15.74 -0.45
C LYS A 285 -17.55 -14.80 -1.49
N ILE A 286 -16.23 -14.67 -1.52
CA ILE A 286 -15.52 -13.89 -2.55
C ILE A 286 -15.82 -14.48 -3.95
N ASN A 287 -15.70 -15.80 -4.11
CA ASN A 287 -16.00 -16.46 -5.38
C ASN A 287 -17.47 -16.28 -5.80
N GLN A 288 -18.42 -16.34 -4.85
CA GLN A 288 -19.84 -16.05 -5.11
C GLN A 288 -20.03 -14.62 -5.61
N TYR A 289 -19.37 -13.64 -5.00
CA TYR A 289 -19.43 -12.24 -5.41
C TYR A 289 -18.92 -12.05 -6.84
N PHE A 290 -17.72 -12.57 -7.16
CA PHE A 290 -17.15 -12.43 -8.50
C PHE A 290 -18.03 -13.12 -9.56
N LYS A 291 -18.58 -14.31 -9.24
CA LYS A 291 -19.53 -14.98 -10.13
C LYS A 291 -20.79 -14.15 -10.39
N LEU A 292 -21.36 -13.53 -9.36
CA LEU A 292 -22.54 -12.66 -9.48
C LEU A 292 -22.24 -11.43 -10.34
N THR A 293 -21.18 -10.71 -10.00
CA THR A 293 -20.83 -9.43 -10.64
C THR A 293 -20.34 -9.59 -12.07
N GLU A 294 -19.78 -10.75 -12.41
CA GLU A 294 -19.49 -11.09 -13.80
C GLU A 294 -20.76 -11.41 -14.57
N ALA A 295 -21.67 -12.19 -13.99
CA ALA A 295 -22.92 -12.60 -14.65
C ALA A 295 -23.85 -11.41 -14.93
N ASN A 296 -23.90 -10.41 -14.04
CA ASN A 296 -24.72 -9.22 -14.23
C ASN A 296 -23.98 -8.03 -14.88
N GLY A 297 -22.69 -8.20 -15.22
CA GLY A 297 -21.87 -7.17 -15.87
C GLY A 297 -21.32 -6.08 -14.94
N TYR A 298 -21.64 -6.10 -13.64
CA TYR A 298 -21.16 -5.12 -12.68
C TYR A 298 -19.62 -5.11 -12.55
N TYR A 299 -18.95 -6.25 -12.65
CA TYR A 299 -17.49 -6.35 -12.53
C TYR A 299 -16.76 -5.40 -13.50
N LEU A 300 -17.13 -5.42 -14.79
CA LEU A 300 -16.53 -4.53 -15.78
C LEU A 300 -17.04 -3.10 -15.66
N HIS A 301 -18.30 -2.91 -15.25
CA HIS A 301 -18.84 -1.57 -15.01
C HIS A 301 -18.07 -0.86 -13.89
N ASN A 302 -17.94 -1.48 -12.71
CA ASN A 302 -17.20 -0.94 -11.57
C ASN A 302 -15.76 -0.60 -11.96
N ARG A 303 -15.04 -1.51 -12.62
CA ARG A 303 -13.66 -1.23 -13.08
C ARG A 303 -13.55 -0.05 -14.04
N ARG A 304 -14.55 0.18 -14.91
CA ARG A 304 -14.58 1.34 -15.81
C ARG A 304 -14.82 2.64 -15.04
N GLU A 305 -15.74 2.63 -14.08
CA GLU A 305 -16.00 3.77 -13.21
C GLU A 305 -14.77 4.13 -12.38
N GLN A 306 -14.07 3.12 -11.83
CA GLN A 306 -12.79 3.29 -11.16
C GLN A 306 -11.73 3.88 -12.09
N SER A 307 -11.58 3.35 -13.32
CA SER A 307 -10.66 3.91 -14.31
C SER A 307 -10.98 5.38 -14.63
N ARG A 308 -12.26 5.75 -14.75
CA ARG A 308 -12.68 7.14 -14.93
C ARG A 308 -12.30 8.00 -13.73
N PHE A 309 -12.58 7.53 -12.51
CA PHE A 309 -12.20 8.21 -11.28
C PHE A 309 -10.68 8.47 -11.22
N TRP A 310 -9.86 7.45 -11.48
CA TRP A 310 -8.41 7.56 -11.46
C TRP A 310 -7.84 8.48 -12.54
N MET A 311 -8.51 8.56 -13.70
CA MET A 311 -8.14 9.55 -14.72
C MET A 311 -8.28 10.98 -14.18
N TYR A 312 -9.42 11.31 -13.56
CA TYR A 312 -9.63 12.64 -12.97
C TYR A 312 -8.67 12.92 -11.81
N GLU A 313 -8.44 11.93 -10.94
CA GLU A 313 -7.51 12.09 -9.83
C GLU A 313 -6.07 12.33 -10.32
N THR A 314 -5.65 11.62 -11.37
CA THR A 314 -4.34 11.83 -12.00
C THR A 314 -4.22 13.24 -12.60
N ILE A 315 -5.28 13.75 -13.25
CA ILE A 315 -5.30 15.12 -13.77
C ILE A 315 -5.15 16.13 -12.62
N ASN A 316 -5.91 15.95 -11.53
CA ASN A 316 -5.86 16.84 -10.38
C ASN A 316 -4.48 16.85 -9.72
N GLU A 317 -3.88 15.68 -9.53
CA GLU A 317 -2.54 15.54 -8.94
C GLU A 317 -1.47 16.17 -9.84
N GLU A 318 -1.53 15.94 -11.15
CA GLU A 318 -0.57 16.50 -12.10
C GLU A 318 -0.68 18.04 -12.19
N LEU A 319 -1.89 18.59 -12.21
CA LEU A 319 -2.10 20.05 -12.16
C LEU A 319 -1.55 20.64 -10.86
N LYS A 320 -1.81 19.97 -9.73
CA LYS A 320 -1.29 20.37 -8.42
C LYS A 320 0.25 20.34 -8.41
N ASN A 321 0.86 19.27 -8.90
CA ASN A 321 2.31 19.13 -8.94
C ASN A 321 2.93 20.22 -9.82
N ARG A 322 2.42 20.44 -11.03
CA ARG A 322 2.89 21.52 -11.92
C ARG A 322 2.78 22.89 -11.28
N PHE A 323 1.69 23.16 -10.55
CA PHE A 323 1.50 24.42 -9.84
C PHE A 323 2.58 24.63 -8.77
N TYR A 324 2.83 23.64 -7.91
CA TYR A 324 3.82 23.78 -6.82
C TYR A 324 5.28 23.61 -7.26
N GLU A 325 5.53 22.97 -8.42
CA GLU A 325 6.87 22.83 -9.00
C GLU A 325 7.33 24.08 -9.77
N ASP A 326 6.42 24.99 -10.13
CA ASP A 326 6.74 26.25 -10.82
C ASP A 326 7.50 27.23 -9.91
N ASP A 327 8.63 27.73 -10.38
CA ASP A 327 9.53 28.58 -9.59
C ASP A 327 8.95 29.96 -9.28
N MET A 328 8.15 30.53 -10.18
CA MET A 328 7.45 31.80 -9.93
C MET A 328 6.36 31.60 -8.87
N ILE A 329 5.63 30.48 -8.93
CA ILE A 329 4.62 30.14 -7.92
C ILE A 329 5.25 29.90 -6.56
N LYS A 330 6.39 29.18 -6.47
CA LYS A 330 7.11 29.00 -5.20
C LYS A 330 7.50 30.33 -4.56
N GLN A 331 8.02 31.26 -5.36
CA GLN A 331 8.41 32.58 -4.87
C GLN A 331 7.19 33.37 -4.36
N LYS A 332 6.08 33.35 -5.13
CA LYS A 332 4.85 34.05 -4.74
C LYS A 332 4.17 33.41 -3.54
N LEU A 333 4.19 32.08 -3.42
CA LEU A 333 3.66 31.38 -2.26
C LEU A 333 4.35 31.84 -0.97
N ALA A 334 5.68 31.91 -0.95
CA ALA A 334 6.42 32.37 0.24
C ALA A 334 6.03 33.80 0.64
N GLU A 335 5.91 34.72 -0.33
CA GLU A 335 5.49 36.11 -0.09
C GLU A 335 4.06 36.18 0.50
N TYR A 336 3.10 35.48 -0.10
CA TYR A 336 1.71 35.52 0.34
C TYR A 336 1.48 34.74 1.65
N GLU A 337 2.27 33.69 1.92
CA GLU A 337 2.22 32.94 3.17
C GLU A 337 2.63 33.81 4.36
N GLU A 338 3.72 34.60 4.22
CA GLU A 338 4.10 35.59 5.24
C GLU A 338 2.98 36.63 5.47
N MET A 339 2.35 37.14 4.40
CA MET A 339 1.24 38.09 4.54
C MET A 339 0.03 37.50 5.26
N VAL A 340 -0.26 36.21 5.09
CA VAL A 340 -1.35 35.50 5.79
C VAL A 340 -0.99 35.31 7.27
N LEU A 341 0.24 34.87 7.56
CA LEU A 341 0.71 34.66 8.94
C LEU A 341 0.72 35.95 9.75
N ASP A 342 1.07 37.07 9.10
CA ASP A 342 1.03 38.41 9.69
C ASP A 342 -0.39 39.00 9.77
N GLY A 343 -1.41 38.32 9.26
CA GLY A 343 -2.79 38.78 9.25
C GLY A 343 -3.08 39.95 8.30
N ARG A 344 -2.18 40.25 7.35
CA ARG A 344 -2.33 41.34 6.36
C ARG A 344 -3.35 41.01 5.27
N ILE A 345 -3.57 39.73 5.00
CA ILE A 345 -4.52 39.22 4.01
C ILE A 345 -5.17 37.91 4.50
N GLY A 346 -6.43 37.68 4.13
CA GLY A 346 -7.11 36.41 4.42
C GLY A 346 -6.61 35.25 3.56
N SER A 347 -6.65 34.03 4.11
CA SER A 347 -6.17 32.80 3.44
C SER A 347 -6.80 32.53 2.07
N PHE A 348 -8.12 32.74 1.94
CA PHE A 348 -8.83 32.56 0.66
C PHE A 348 -8.44 33.61 -0.40
N THR A 349 -8.21 34.85 0.02
CA THR A 349 -7.80 35.93 -0.88
C THR A 349 -6.37 35.69 -1.36
N ALA A 350 -5.45 35.34 -0.44
CA ALA A 350 -4.07 34.99 -0.77
C ALA A 350 -4.03 33.84 -1.79
N ALA A 351 -4.76 32.74 -1.56
CA ALA A 351 -4.84 31.63 -2.50
C ALA A 351 -5.34 32.07 -3.89
N THR A 352 -6.38 32.93 -3.94
CA THR A 352 -6.92 33.45 -5.20
C THR A 352 -5.91 34.31 -5.95
N GLU A 353 -5.14 35.14 -5.26
CA GLU A 353 -4.09 35.96 -5.87
C GLU A 353 -2.93 35.12 -6.42
N VAL A 354 -2.43 34.16 -5.64
CA VAL A 354 -1.36 33.25 -6.11
C VAL A 354 -1.81 32.47 -7.35
N LEU A 355 -3.06 31.99 -7.39
CA LEU A 355 -3.61 31.28 -8.56
C LEU A 355 -3.63 32.13 -9.84
N LYS A 356 -3.70 33.47 -9.75
CA LYS A 356 -3.66 34.34 -10.95
C LYS A 356 -2.31 34.32 -11.65
N PHE A 357 -1.22 34.05 -10.92
CA PHE A 357 0.11 33.95 -11.52
C PHE A 357 0.24 32.68 -12.37
N TYR A 358 -0.44 31.58 -11.97
CA TYR A 358 -0.44 30.34 -12.74
C TYR A 358 -1.25 30.45 -14.04
N LYS A 359 -2.36 31.19 -14.04
CA LYS A 359 -3.22 31.39 -15.22
C LYS A 359 -2.59 32.21 -16.36
N LYS A 360 -1.42 32.80 -16.14
CA LYS A 360 -0.70 33.61 -17.13
C LYS A 360 0.39 32.84 -17.89
N LEU A 361 0.63 31.58 -17.49
CA LEU A 361 1.43 30.57 -18.20
C LEU A 361 0.49 29.72 -19.06
#